data_AF-A0A7Y8Q8R2-F1
#
_entry.id   AF-A0A7Y8Q8R2-F1
#
_cell.length_a   1.000
_cell.length_b   1.000
_cell.length_c   1.000
_cell.angle_alpha   90.00
_cell.angle_beta   90.00
_cell.angle_gamma   90.00
#
_symmetry.space_group_name_H-M   'P 1'
#
loop_
_entity.id
_entity.type
_entity.pdbx_description
1 polymer ?
#
loop_
_entity_poly.entity_id
_entity_poly.type
_entity_poly.pdbx_seq_one_letter_code
_entity_poly.pdbx_strand_id
1 'polypeptide(L)' 'MNMSSQDQNRRLIREITIILIIKVALLMVIKHIWFDAPTIPKDFNNEVAERIAGDMSKTQETR' A
#
# COMPACT_ATOMS: atom_id res chain seq x y z
N MET A 1 27.26 -38.17 18.58
CA MET A 1 25.82 -37.96 18.80
C MET A 1 25.58 -36.45 18.80
N ASN A 2 25.13 -35.85 17.67
CA ASN A 2 25.01 -34.39 17.49
C ASN A 2 23.55 -33.89 17.41
N MET A 3 22.59 -34.65 17.93
CA MET A 3 21.16 -34.38 17.75
C MET A 3 20.64 -33.14 18.51
N SER A 4 21.39 -32.61 19.48
CA SER A 4 20.92 -31.52 20.34
C SER A 4 20.81 -30.16 19.62
N SER A 5 21.79 -29.80 18.78
CA SER A 5 21.83 -28.46 18.15
C SER A 5 20.76 -28.27 17.08
N GLN A 6 20.37 -29.35 16.38
CA GLN A 6 19.35 -29.29 15.34
C GLN A 6 17.95 -28.99 15.91
N ASP A 7 17.64 -29.53 17.09
CA ASP A 7 16.38 -29.27 17.80
C ASP A 7 16.33 -27.84 18.37
N GLN A 8 17.46 -27.33 18.87
CA GLN A 8 17.55 -25.92 19.32
C GLN A 8 17.34 -24.95 18.15
N ASN A 9 18.01 -25.18 17.03
CA ASN A 9 17.86 -24.34 15.83
C ASN A 9 16.42 -24.33 15.32
N ARG A 10 15.73 -25.49 15.36
CA ARG A 10 14.33 -25.59 14.93
C ARG A 10 13.38 -24.80 15.83
N ARG A 11 13.65 -24.72 17.14
CA ARG A 11 12.90 -23.86 18.08
C ARG A 11 13.14 -22.38 17.79
N LEU A 12 14.40 -21.99 17.63
CA LEU A 12 14.79 -20.61 17.29
C LEU A 12 14.17 -20.13 15.98
N ILE A 13 14.20 -20.96 14.93
CA ILE A 13 13.56 -20.64 13.64
C ILE A 13 12.06 -20.42 13.81
N ARG A 14 11.38 -21.25 14.62
CA ARG A 14 9.95 -21.11 14.88
C ARG A 14 9.63 -19.81 15.62
N GLU A 15 10.41 -19.47 16.65
CA GLU A 15 10.26 -18.21 17.39
C GLU A 15 10.48 -16.99 16.51
N ILE A 16 11.57 -16.97 15.73
CA ILE A 16 11.87 -15.89 14.78
C ILE A 16 10.77 -15.77 13.73
N THR A 17 10.26 -16.89 13.24
CA THR A 17 9.16 -16.90 12.25
C THR A 17 7.89 -16.28 12.82
N ILE A 18 7.54 -16.57 14.08
CA ILE A 18 6.37 -15.98 14.74
C ILE A 18 6.55 -14.46 14.89
N ILE A 19 7.73 -14.01 15.34
CA ILE A 19 8.04 -12.58 15.45
C ILE A 19 7.96 -11.89 14.08
N LEU A 20 8.46 -12.54 13.03
CA LEU A 20 8.39 -12.04 11.67
C LEU A 20 6.94 -11.89 11.19
N ILE A 21 6.09 -12.89 11.43
CA ILE A 21 4.67 -12.84 11.07
C ILE A 21 3.98 -11.67 11.78
N ILE A 22 4.22 -11.49 13.08
CA ILE A 22 3.65 -10.37 13.86
C ILE A 22 4.08 -9.03 13.25
N LYS A 23 5.36 -8.89 12.89
CA LYS A 23 5.89 -7.67 12.29
C LYS A 23 5.24 -7.37 10.92
N VAL A 24 5.08 -8.38 10.08
CA VAL A 24 4.40 -8.26 8.77
C VAL A 24 2.92 -7.91 8.95
N ALA A 25 2.24 -8.53 9.91
CA ALA A 25 0.84 -8.20 10.22
C ALA A 25 0.67 -6.75 10.69
N LEU A 26 1.56 -6.27 11.56
CA LEU A 26 1.58 -4.86 11.98
C LEU A 26 1.79 -3.91 10.79
N LEU A 27 2.72 -4.22 9.89
CA LEU A 27 2.95 -3.42 8.69
C LEU A 27 1.73 -3.42 7.75
N MET A 28 1.08 -4.56 7.57
CA MET A 28 -0.17 -4.67 6.80
C MET A 28 -1.28 -3.80 7.40
N VAL A 29 -1.46 -3.82 8.73
CA VAL A 29 -2.48 -3.03 9.41
C VAL A 29 -2.20 -1.53 9.29
N ILE A 30 -0.95 -1.11 9.52
CA ILE A 30 -0.57 0.31 9.36
C ILE A 30 -0.80 0.74 7.91
N LYS A 31 -0.36 -0.06 6.94
CA LYS A 31 -0.61 0.19 5.51
C LYS A 31 -2.10 0.33 5.23
N HIS A 32 -2.92 -0.57 5.78
CA HIS A 32 -4.36 -0.51 5.59
C HIS A 32 -4.91 0.79 6.16
N ILE A 33 -4.65 1.13 7.42
CA ILE A 33 -5.12 2.39 8.03
C ILE A 33 -4.66 3.62 7.24
N TRP A 34 -3.43 3.64 6.74
CA TRP A 34 -2.90 4.73 5.95
C TRP A 34 -3.44 4.82 4.52
N PHE A 35 -3.88 3.71 3.94
CA PHE A 35 -4.36 3.63 2.55
C PHE A 35 -5.89 3.51 2.43
N ASP A 36 -6.57 3.24 3.53
CA ASP A 36 -8.02 3.08 3.65
C ASP A 36 -8.70 4.41 4.02
N ALA A 37 -7.93 5.46 4.28
CA ALA A 37 -8.40 6.83 4.10
C ALA A 37 -8.27 7.16 2.60
N PRO A 38 -9.34 7.09 1.79
CA PRO A 38 -9.27 7.43 0.38
C PRO A 38 -8.91 8.91 0.27
N THR A 39 -7.64 9.20 0.01
CA THR A 39 -7.17 10.56 -0.32
C THR A 39 -7.52 10.92 -1.76
N ILE A 40 -8.21 10.03 -2.48
CA ILE A 40 -8.81 10.31 -3.78
C ILE A 40 -10.29 10.63 -3.54
N PRO A 41 -10.67 11.91 -3.45
CA PRO A 41 -12.06 12.30 -3.42
C PRO A 41 -12.76 11.76 -4.67
N LYS A 42 -13.98 11.22 -4.51
CA LYS A 42 -14.78 10.60 -5.58
C LYS A 42 -15.00 11.53 -6.79
N ASP A 43 -14.78 12.83 -6.62
CA ASP A 43 -15.04 13.88 -7.61
C ASP A 43 -13.77 14.45 -8.28
N PHE A 44 -12.56 13.94 -7.98
CA PHE A 44 -11.31 14.43 -8.61
C PHE A 44 -11.33 14.32 -10.13
N ASN A 45 -11.95 13.24 -10.64
CA ASN A 45 -12.05 13.02 -12.08
C ASN A 45 -12.97 14.04 -12.76
N ASN A 46 -13.99 14.56 -12.06
CA ASN A 46 -14.95 15.49 -12.65
C ASN A 46 -14.36 16.90 -12.75
N GLU A 47 -13.66 17.37 -11.71
CA GLU A 47 -13.03 18.69 -11.71
C GLU A 47 -11.80 18.76 -12.63
N VAL A 48 -11.03 17.67 -12.75
CA VAL A 48 -9.93 17.59 -13.74
C VAL A 48 -10.48 17.42 -15.15
N ALA A 49 -11.52 16.61 -15.36
CA ALA A 49 -12.16 16.50 -16.68
C ALA A 49 -12.72 17.85 -17.13
N GLU A 50 -13.33 18.63 -16.24
CA GLU A 50 -13.82 19.97 -16.55
C GLU A 50 -12.68 20.94 -16.88
N ARG A 51 -11.54 20.85 -16.18
CA ARG A 51 -10.35 21.69 -16.46
C ARG A 51 -9.60 21.25 -17.74
N ILE A 52 -9.57 19.96 -18.06
CA ILE A 52 -8.95 19.41 -19.28
C ILE A 52 -9.86 19.61 -20.51
N ALA A 53 -11.19 19.49 -20.34
CA ALA A 53 -12.17 19.71 -21.41
C ALA A 53 -12.51 21.20 -21.61
N GLY A 54 -12.37 22.02 -20.57
CA GLY A 54 -12.74 23.44 -20.55
C GLY A 54 -11.79 24.40 -21.27
N ASP A 55 -10.64 23.94 -21.78
CA ASP A 55 -9.74 24.77 -22.61
C ASP A 55 -9.80 24.43 -24.11
N MET A 56 -10.37 23.28 -24.50
CA MET A 56 -10.56 22.95 -25.92
C MET A 56 -11.64 23.80 -26.61
N SER A 57 -12.42 24.61 -25.86
CA SER A 57 -13.37 25.55 -26.46
C SER A 57 -12.76 26.91 -26.82
N LYS A 58 -11.51 27.21 -26.42
CA LYS A 58 -10.90 28.54 -26.66
C LYS A 58 -9.78 28.53 -27.72
N THR A 59 -9.76 27.51 -28.58
CA THR A 59 -8.87 27.46 -29.74
C THR A 59 -9.66 27.14 -31.02
N GLN A 60 -10.68 27.95 -31.33
CA GLN A 60 -11.25 28.01 -32.68
C GLN A 60 -11.34 29.48 -33.14
N GLU A 61 -10.55 29.77 -34.18
CA GLU A 61 -10.81 30.77 -35.22
C GLU A 61 -10.70 32.27 -34.87
N THR A 62 -9.47 32.79 -34.77
CA THR A 62 -9.17 34.14 -35.28
C THR A 62 -8.67 33.97 -36.71
N ARG A 63 -9.57 34.13 -37.69
CA ARG A 63 -9.24 34.37 -39.09
C ARG A 63 -9.34 35.87 -39.38
#